data_AF-A0A8K0M8P5-F1
#
_entry.id   AF-A0A8K0M8P5-F1
#
_cell.length_a   1.000
_cell.length_b   1.000
_cell.length_c   1.000
_cell.angle_alpha   90.00
_cell.angle_beta   90.00
_cell.angle_gamma   90.00
#
_symmetry.space_group_name_H-M   'P 1'
#
loop_
_entity.id
_entity.type
_entity.pdbx_description
1 polymer ?
#
loop_
_entity_poly.entity_id
_entity_poly.type
_entity_poly.pdbx_seq_one_letter_code
_entity_poly.pdbx_strand_id
1 'polypeptide(L)'
;MEVLIADFSSMRARVFFSYIPAIPFLVNTWISGIITSAVLEATTWRWGLGMWAIIYPIASLPLLTFLYTVERRAKKIEAFRPESRHHSPKKWFNSDLLEQLDMVGLVTLIAAFSLVLAPLTAAGGKVSHWGNWQVTVPLTVGLFLVPLFVLWEKRGAKNPLVPFHLLRDRGVWSALAVRSMLNFAWYTQGNYLFTVLVVAFDFSVESATRILSFFSFFGVLSGMAAGLVIFKIRRLKFIIVGGTCLFMLAFGLLILHPGGASEASRTGIIGAQVLLGVAGGLFAYPTQASIQASASREHMAILTGLYLSFYNVGSAFGTCLSGAIWTQTLYGTLQANLAFQPNATLAQAIYDSPFSVVPNYPVGGEIRDAIIASYSHVQKLLCIAGMCLCIPMIGFALALRNPRLSEEQVQPEAETDINPESWSRDL
;
A
#
# COMPACT_ATOMS: atom_id res chain seq x y z
N MET A 1 2.67 1.58 17.03
CA MET A 1 2.11 2.94 17.17
C MET A 1 0.60 2.94 17.04
N GLU A 2 0.02 2.37 15.98
CA GLU A 2 -1.43 2.38 15.76
C GLU A 2 -2.23 1.69 16.88
N VAL A 3 -1.73 0.60 17.44
CA VAL A 3 -2.35 -0.07 18.61
C VAL A 3 -2.30 0.81 19.86
N LEU A 4 -1.17 1.47 20.14
CA LEU A 4 -1.05 2.41 21.26
C LEU A 4 -2.01 3.59 21.10
N ILE A 5 -2.13 4.15 19.89
CA ILE A 5 -3.09 5.22 19.61
C ILE A 5 -4.51 4.70 19.84
N ALA A 6 -4.81 3.47 19.44
CA ALA A 6 -6.12 2.87 19.66
C ALA A 6 -6.44 2.67 21.15
N ASP A 7 -5.45 2.33 21.98
CA ASP A 7 -5.60 2.13 23.43
C ASP A 7 -5.79 3.44 24.19
N PHE A 8 -5.10 4.52 23.78
CA PHE A 8 -5.14 5.81 24.47
C PHE A 8 -6.22 6.79 23.95
N SER A 9 -6.80 6.54 22.78
CA SER A 9 -7.79 7.44 22.18
C SER A 9 -9.21 6.87 22.16
N SER A 10 -10.20 7.74 22.32
CA SER A 10 -11.60 7.38 22.07
C SER A 10 -11.83 7.11 20.58
N MET A 11 -12.79 6.24 20.25
CA MET A 11 -13.07 5.79 18.87
C MET A 11 -13.27 6.93 17.86
N ARG A 12 -13.75 8.09 18.32
CA ARG A 12 -13.99 9.28 17.48
C ARG A 12 -12.76 10.14 17.25
N ALA A 13 -11.87 10.19 18.23
CA ALA A 13 -10.63 10.93 18.11
C ALA A 13 -9.52 10.07 17.48
N ARG A 14 -9.69 8.74 17.46
CA ARG A 14 -8.72 7.78 16.94
C ARG A 14 -8.27 8.08 15.51
N VAL A 15 -9.21 8.43 14.61
CA VAL A 15 -8.87 8.81 13.24
C VAL A 15 -7.97 10.05 13.23
N PHE A 16 -8.34 11.10 13.97
CA PHE A 16 -7.55 12.33 14.06
C PHE A 16 -6.16 12.09 14.66
N PHE A 17 -6.06 11.34 15.75
CA PHE A 17 -4.78 10.99 16.38
C PHE A 17 -3.92 10.09 15.50
N SER A 18 -4.51 9.28 14.61
CA SER A 18 -3.76 8.44 13.67
C SER A 18 -3.06 9.26 12.57
N TYR A 19 -3.50 10.49 12.30
CA TYR A 19 -2.81 11.39 11.35
C TYR A 19 -1.66 12.19 11.98
N ILE A 20 -1.57 12.30 13.31
CA ILE A 20 -0.48 13.05 13.96
C ILE A 20 0.90 12.45 13.62
N PRO A 21 1.11 11.12 13.68
CA PRO A 21 2.35 10.51 13.21
C PRO A 21 2.63 10.69 11.72
N ALA A 22 1.62 11.07 10.93
CA ALA A 22 1.74 11.29 9.49
C ALA A 22 2.06 12.75 9.12
N ILE A 23 2.00 13.71 10.07
CA ILE A 23 2.37 15.12 9.86
C ILE A 23 3.77 15.30 9.23
N PRO A 24 4.80 14.50 9.56
CA PRO A 24 6.12 14.62 8.91
C PRO A 24 6.07 14.49 7.38
N PHE A 25 5.08 13.78 6.80
CA PHE A 25 4.91 13.72 5.34
C PHE A 25 4.63 15.10 4.72
N LEU A 26 4.04 16.04 5.47
CA LEU A 26 3.80 17.41 5.00
C LEU A 26 5.11 18.14 4.73
N VAL A 27 6.12 17.92 5.56
CA VAL A 27 7.44 18.54 5.44
C VAL A 27 8.31 17.78 4.45
N ASN A 28 8.31 16.44 4.52
CA ASN A 28 9.12 15.58 3.65
C ASN A 28 8.79 15.77 2.16
N THR A 29 7.54 16.10 1.82
CA THR A 29 7.14 16.35 0.44
C THR A 29 7.94 17.47 -0.22
N TRP A 30 8.23 18.54 0.51
CA TRP A 30 8.96 19.70 -0.03
C TRP A 30 10.48 19.51 0.01
N ILE A 31 10.97 18.86 1.06
CA ILE A 31 12.41 18.64 1.29
C ILE A 31 12.95 17.51 0.39
N SER A 32 12.18 16.45 0.16
CA SER A 32 12.63 15.26 -0.59
C SER A 32 13.11 15.58 -2.00
N GLY A 33 12.40 16.46 -2.73
CA GLY A 33 12.81 16.89 -4.08
C GLY A 33 14.16 17.60 -4.10
N ILE A 34 14.40 18.49 -3.13
CA ILE A 34 15.64 19.29 -3.01
C ILE A 34 16.83 18.40 -2.66
N ILE A 35 16.63 17.48 -1.70
CA ILE A 35 17.69 16.53 -1.32
C ILE A 35 18.01 15.61 -2.50
N THR A 36 16.99 15.12 -3.20
CA THR A 36 17.18 14.19 -4.32
C THR A 36 17.95 14.85 -5.46
N SER A 37 17.61 16.09 -5.84
CA SER A 37 18.36 16.82 -6.87
C SER A 37 19.79 17.12 -6.43
N ALA A 38 19.99 17.68 -5.23
CA ALA A 38 21.31 18.01 -4.72
C ALA A 38 22.25 16.78 -4.62
N VAL A 39 21.72 15.63 -4.22
CA VAL A 39 22.48 14.38 -4.14
C VAL A 39 22.83 13.85 -5.52
N LEU A 40 21.90 13.93 -6.48
CA LEU A 40 22.15 13.48 -7.86
C LEU A 40 23.12 14.40 -8.61
N GLU A 41 23.15 15.70 -8.29
CA GLU A 41 24.13 16.65 -8.83
C GLU A 41 25.53 16.46 -8.24
N ALA A 42 25.63 16.26 -6.92
CA ALA A 42 26.91 16.15 -6.23
C ALA A 42 27.54 14.75 -6.28
N THR A 43 26.73 13.69 -6.41
CA THR A 43 27.19 12.30 -6.26
C THR A 43 26.59 11.36 -7.31
N THR A 44 25.99 10.24 -6.89
CA THR A 44 25.33 9.25 -7.73
C THR A 44 24.08 8.75 -7.04
N TRP A 45 23.11 8.24 -7.81
CA TRP A 45 21.89 7.66 -7.26
C TRP A 45 22.15 6.53 -6.24
N ARG A 46 23.26 5.78 -6.41
CA ARG A 46 23.68 4.71 -5.49
C ARG A 46 24.07 5.27 -4.13
N TRP A 47 24.76 6.40 -4.09
CA TRP A 47 25.11 7.06 -2.84
C TRP A 47 23.88 7.68 -2.16
N GLY A 48 22.91 8.17 -2.92
CA GLY A 48 21.61 8.58 -2.38
C GLY A 48 20.91 7.48 -1.60
N LEU A 49 20.96 6.22 -2.06
CA LEU A 49 20.49 5.07 -1.30
C LEU A 49 21.40 4.74 -0.10
N GLY A 50 22.72 4.83 -0.28
CA GLY A 50 23.71 4.54 0.76
C GLY A 50 23.64 5.50 1.97
N MET A 51 23.31 6.78 1.75
CA MET A 51 23.17 7.77 2.81
C MET A 51 22.11 7.36 3.85
N TRP A 52 20.99 6.80 3.39
CA TRP A 52 19.91 6.33 4.27
C TRP A 52 20.33 5.16 5.17
N ALA A 53 21.26 4.31 4.72
CA ALA A 53 21.80 3.23 5.55
C ALA A 53 22.58 3.76 6.78
N ILE A 54 23.05 5.01 6.75
CA ILE A 54 23.73 5.68 7.87
C ILE A 54 22.74 6.50 8.70
N ILE A 55 21.85 7.25 8.04
CA ILE A 55 20.88 8.13 8.70
C ILE A 55 19.89 7.32 9.55
N TYR A 56 19.34 6.22 9.02
CA TYR A 56 18.31 5.44 9.74
C TYR A 56 18.80 4.87 11.09
N PRO A 57 19.97 4.21 11.17
CA PRO A 57 20.51 3.77 12.46
C PRO A 57 20.74 4.93 13.43
N ILE A 58 21.39 6.02 12.99
CA ILE A 58 21.73 7.15 13.86
C ILE A 58 20.46 7.81 14.41
N ALA A 59 19.45 8.04 13.56
CA ALA A 59 18.19 8.64 13.97
C ALA A 59 17.35 7.72 14.89
N SER A 60 17.52 6.40 14.79
CA SER A 60 16.81 5.43 15.65
C SER A 60 17.53 5.14 16.97
N LEU A 61 18.82 5.46 17.12
CA LEU A 61 19.57 5.28 18.36
C LEU A 61 18.91 5.91 19.61
N PRO A 62 18.40 7.17 19.59
CA PRO A 62 17.72 7.75 20.75
C PRO A 62 16.47 6.96 21.15
N LEU A 63 15.70 6.49 20.17
CA LEU A 63 14.50 5.69 20.43
C LEU A 63 14.87 4.32 21.00
N LEU A 64 15.85 3.65 20.41
CA LEU A 64 16.33 2.34 20.85
C LEU A 64 16.96 2.41 22.25
N THR A 65 17.74 3.45 22.54
CA THR A 65 18.32 3.66 23.86
C THR A 65 17.25 3.94 24.90
N PHE A 66 16.25 4.77 24.59
CA PHE A 66 15.10 4.98 25.46
C PHE A 66 14.34 3.69 25.74
N LEU A 67 13.95 2.93 24.71
CA LEU A 67 13.24 1.66 24.87
C LEU A 67 14.05 0.67 25.72
N TYR A 68 15.36 0.58 25.48
CA TYR A 68 16.25 -0.27 26.24
C TYR A 68 16.34 0.14 27.72
N THR A 69 16.35 1.44 28.02
CA THR A 69 16.33 1.92 29.40
C THR A 69 15.01 1.62 30.11
N VAL A 70 13.88 1.74 29.40
CA VAL A 70 12.55 1.41 29.94
C VAL A 70 12.43 -0.09 30.19
N GLU A 71 12.85 -0.94 29.26
CA GLU A 71 12.87 -2.40 29.44
C GLU A 71 13.75 -2.82 30.62
N ARG A 72 14.94 -2.22 30.76
CA ARG A 72 15.82 -2.45 31.92
C ARG A 72 15.17 -2.02 33.23
N ARG A 73 14.43 -0.91 33.26
CA ARG A 73 13.69 -0.44 34.45
C ARG A 73 12.50 -1.34 34.76
N ALA A 74 11.75 -1.77 33.74
CA ALA A 74 10.62 -2.70 33.88
C ALA A 74 11.07 -4.05 34.45
N LYS A 75 12.16 -4.64 33.93
CA LYS A 75 12.74 -5.88 34.48
C LYS A 75 13.19 -5.74 35.93
N LYS A 76 13.69 -4.56 36.33
CA LYS A 76 14.03 -4.27 37.73
C LYS A 76 12.80 -4.19 38.63
N ILE A 77 11.66 -3.72 38.13
CA ILE A 77 10.39 -3.60 38.88
C ILE A 77 9.67 -4.96 38.94
N GLU A 78 9.67 -5.73 37.85
CA GLU A 78 9.11 -7.09 37.81
C GLU A 78 9.85 -8.06 38.71
N ALA A 79 11.15 -7.86 38.95
CA ALA A 79 11.92 -8.61 39.94
C ALA A 79 11.37 -8.48 41.39
N PHE A 80 10.48 -7.51 41.66
CA PHE A 80 9.83 -7.32 42.96
C PHE A 80 8.36 -7.78 43.01
N ARG A 81 7.78 -8.33 41.93
CA ARG A 81 6.41 -8.91 41.92
C ARG A 81 6.48 -10.44 41.82
N PRO A 82 6.02 -11.20 42.84
CA PRO A 82 6.20 -12.66 42.87
C PRO A 82 5.19 -13.49 42.05
N GLU A 83 4.43 -12.92 41.10
CA GLU A 83 3.30 -13.66 40.47
C GLU A 83 3.13 -13.56 38.94
N SER A 84 4.04 -12.94 38.18
CA SER A 84 3.96 -13.03 36.71
C SER A 84 4.69 -14.27 36.18
N ARG A 85 3.92 -15.16 35.53
CA ARG A 85 4.39 -16.34 34.78
C ARG A 85 5.71 -16.05 34.06
N HIS A 86 6.76 -16.72 34.51
CA HIS A 86 8.09 -16.65 33.92
C HIS A 86 8.10 -17.21 32.49
N HIS A 87 8.05 -16.35 31.47
CA HIS A 87 8.67 -16.68 30.19
C HIS A 87 10.17 -16.39 30.30
N SER A 88 10.93 -17.44 30.65
CA SER A 88 12.39 -17.40 30.72
C SER A 88 12.99 -16.90 29.39
N PRO A 89 13.93 -15.93 29.40
CA PRO A 89 14.48 -15.32 28.19
C PRO A 89 15.28 -16.30 27.30
N LYS A 90 15.66 -17.48 27.82
CA LYS A 90 16.32 -18.55 27.05
C LYS A 90 15.34 -19.43 26.24
N LYS A 91 14.03 -19.33 26.47
CA LYS A 91 13.00 -20.02 25.66
C LYS A 91 12.48 -19.16 24.50
N TRP A 92 13.11 -18.01 24.23
CA TRP A 92 12.77 -17.11 23.12
C TRP A 92 13.05 -17.72 21.73
N PHE A 93 13.69 -18.88 21.68
CA PHE A 93 14.01 -19.64 20.45
C PHE A 93 13.41 -21.07 20.46
N ASN A 94 12.39 -21.33 21.28
CA ASN A 94 11.75 -22.64 21.34
C ASN A 94 10.50 -22.73 20.46
N SER A 95 10.16 -23.97 20.11
CA SER A 95 8.97 -24.41 19.37
C SER A 95 7.67 -23.70 19.73
N ASP A 96 7.49 -23.29 20.99
CA ASP A 96 6.29 -22.58 21.46
C ASP A 96 6.06 -21.25 20.74
N LEU A 97 7.12 -20.50 20.41
CA LEU A 97 6.97 -19.26 19.62
C LEU A 97 6.74 -19.55 18.14
N LEU A 98 7.36 -20.60 17.60
CA LEU A 98 7.14 -21.02 16.21
C LEU A 98 5.71 -21.53 16.01
N GLU A 99 5.15 -22.16 17.04
CA GLU A 99 3.76 -22.65 17.09
C GLU A 99 2.77 -21.52 17.40
N GLN A 100 3.17 -20.48 18.16
CA GLN A 100 2.37 -19.27 18.36
C GLN A 100 2.30 -18.36 17.13
N LEU A 101 3.39 -18.27 16.34
CA LEU A 101 3.46 -17.45 15.13
C LEU A 101 2.93 -18.16 13.87
N ASP A 102 2.48 -19.42 13.99
CA ASP A 102 2.13 -20.30 12.87
C ASP A 102 3.15 -20.21 11.71
N MET A 103 4.41 -20.54 12.02
CA MET A 103 5.50 -20.44 11.05
C MET A 103 5.27 -21.28 9.79
N VAL A 104 4.58 -22.42 9.90
CA VAL A 104 4.22 -23.26 8.76
C VAL A 104 3.23 -22.53 7.86
N GLY A 105 2.18 -21.93 8.44
CA GLY A 105 1.25 -21.08 7.71
C GLY A 105 1.96 -19.89 7.04
N LEU A 106 2.79 -19.17 7.79
CA LEU A 106 3.52 -18.00 7.30
C LEU A 106 4.46 -18.34 6.12
N VAL A 107 5.26 -19.41 6.24
CA VAL A 107 6.18 -19.85 5.17
C VAL A 107 5.39 -20.31 3.94
N THR A 108 4.29 -21.04 4.13
CA THR A 108 3.43 -21.48 3.03
C THR A 108 2.80 -20.29 2.31
N LEU A 109 2.35 -19.27 3.04
CA LEU A 109 1.77 -18.05 2.50
C LEU A 109 2.80 -17.22 1.72
N ILE A 110 4.00 -17.04 2.28
CA ILE A 110 5.11 -16.35 1.60
C ILE A 110 5.48 -17.10 0.33
N ALA A 111 5.67 -18.42 0.40
CA ALA A 111 5.98 -19.24 -0.77
C ALA A 111 4.89 -19.15 -1.83
N ALA A 112 3.61 -19.23 -1.45
CA ALA A 112 2.47 -19.10 -2.36
C ALA A 112 2.50 -17.75 -3.09
N PHE A 113 2.60 -16.64 -2.35
CA PHE A 113 2.63 -15.32 -2.96
C PHE A 113 3.88 -15.11 -3.82
N SER A 114 5.08 -15.45 -3.33
CA SER A 114 6.31 -15.31 -4.12
C SER A 114 6.26 -16.10 -5.43
N LEU A 115 5.75 -17.35 -5.38
CA LEU A 115 5.62 -18.20 -6.56
C LEU A 115 4.52 -17.78 -7.53
N VAL A 116 3.49 -17.04 -7.09
CA VAL A 116 2.48 -16.47 -8.00
C VAL A 116 2.93 -15.12 -8.57
N LEU A 117 3.42 -14.21 -7.73
CA LEU A 117 3.71 -12.82 -8.11
C LEU A 117 5.03 -12.67 -8.88
N ALA A 118 6.08 -13.44 -8.55
CA ALA A 118 7.36 -13.35 -9.24
C ALA A 118 7.27 -13.73 -10.74
N PRO A 119 6.71 -14.90 -11.12
CA PRO A 119 6.61 -15.25 -12.54
C PRO A 119 5.62 -14.36 -13.27
N LEU A 120 4.54 -13.90 -12.64
CA LEU A 120 3.59 -12.98 -13.27
C LEU A 120 4.24 -11.63 -13.63
N THR A 121 5.21 -11.16 -12.82
CA THR A 121 6.01 -9.97 -13.15
C THR A 121 7.05 -10.25 -14.25
N ALA A 122 7.72 -11.42 -14.19
CA ALA A 122 8.81 -11.76 -15.11
C ALA A 122 8.34 -12.22 -16.50
N ALA A 123 7.13 -12.80 -16.60
CA ALA A 123 6.54 -13.31 -17.83
C ALA A 123 6.33 -12.25 -18.91
N GLY A 124 6.47 -10.97 -18.57
CA GLY A 124 6.38 -9.88 -19.53
C GLY A 124 7.65 -9.54 -20.29
N GLY A 125 8.80 -10.09 -19.91
CA GLY A 125 10.11 -9.61 -20.36
C GLY A 125 10.78 -10.44 -21.43
N LYS A 126 12.11 -10.60 -21.28
CA LYS A 126 13.00 -11.28 -22.23
C LYS A 126 12.75 -12.80 -22.34
N VAL A 127 11.86 -13.36 -21.51
CA VAL A 127 11.54 -14.79 -21.50
C VAL A 127 10.33 -15.03 -22.40
N SER A 128 10.58 -15.66 -23.54
CA SER A 128 9.58 -15.98 -24.55
C SER A 128 8.40 -16.78 -23.96
N HIS A 129 7.22 -16.16 -24.00
CA HIS A 129 5.88 -16.74 -23.90
C HIS A 129 5.47 -17.37 -22.55
N TRP A 130 4.19 -17.16 -22.23
CA TRP A 130 3.42 -17.81 -21.15
C TRP A 130 3.48 -19.35 -21.13
N GLY A 131 4.08 -19.97 -22.16
CA GLY A 131 4.33 -21.41 -22.27
C GLY A 131 5.68 -21.90 -21.73
N ASN A 132 6.57 -21.02 -21.26
CA ASN A 132 7.82 -21.49 -20.64
C ASN A 132 7.55 -22.12 -19.27
N TRP A 133 8.08 -23.33 -19.05
CA TRP A 133 7.99 -24.08 -17.79
C TRP A 133 8.43 -23.25 -16.58
N GLN A 134 9.39 -22.34 -16.75
CA GLN A 134 9.88 -21.44 -15.70
C GLN A 134 8.82 -20.44 -15.19
N VAL A 135 7.76 -20.19 -15.95
CA VAL A 135 6.64 -19.32 -15.56
C VAL A 135 5.45 -20.17 -15.12
N THR A 136 5.10 -21.22 -15.88
CA THR A 136 3.91 -22.03 -15.63
C THR A 136 4.04 -22.92 -14.37
N VAL A 137 5.22 -23.49 -14.11
CA VAL A 137 5.47 -24.33 -12.92
C VAL A 137 5.31 -23.54 -11.62
N PRO A 138 6.01 -22.41 -11.39
CA PRO A 138 5.83 -21.65 -10.15
C PRO A 138 4.41 -21.09 -10.01
N LEU A 139 3.75 -20.68 -11.11
CA LEU A 139 2.38 -20.19 -11.06
C LEU A 139 1.38 -21.29 -10.61
N THR A 140 1.48 -22.48 -11.18
CA THR A 140 0.61 -23.61 -10.81
C THR A 140 0.88 -24.07 -9.39
N VAL A 141 2.15 -24.24 -9.00
CA VAL A 141 2.54 -24.59 -7.63
C VAL A 141 2.04 -23.54 -6.64
N GLY A 142 2.26 -22.25 -6.90
CA GLY A 142 1.77 -21.17 -6.06
C GLY A 142 0.24 -21.18 -5.90
N LEU A 143 -0.50 -21.43 -6.99
CA LEU A 143 -1.97 -21.56 -6.95
C LEU A 143 -2.43 -22.77 -6.13
N PHE A 144 -1.67 -23.87 -6.11
CA PHE A 144 -1.94 -25.04 -5.24
C PHE A 144 -1.54 -24.81 -3.77
N LEU A 145 -0.54 -23.98 -3.49
CA LEU A 145 -0.17 -23.65 -2.10
C LEU A 145 -1.23 -22.78 -1.41
N VAL A 146 -2.00 -21.95 -2.13
CA VAL A 146 -3.09 -21.15 -1.53
C VAL A 146 -4.18 -22.01 -0.86
N PRO A 147 -4.80 -23.00 -1.52
CA PRO A 147 -5.77 -23.87 -0.87
C PRO A 147 -5.12 -24.76 0.20
N LEU A 148 -3.85 -25.14 0.04
CA LEU A 148 -3.10 -25.86 1.07
C LEU A 148 -2.95 -25.01 2.34
N PHE A 149 -2.64 -23.72 2.20
CA PHE A 149 -2.59 -22.76 3.30
C PHE A 149 -3.95 -22.63 3.98
N VAL A 150 -5.05 -22.49 3.22
CA VAL A 150 -6.41 -22.42 3.78
C VAL A 150 -6.78 -23.70 4.53
N LEU A 151 -6.39 -24.87 4.02
CA LEU A 151 -6.62 -26.16 4.69
C LEU A 151 -5.79 -26.29 5.97
N TRP A 152 -4.52 -25.86 5.95
CA TRP A 152 -3.64 -25.83 7.12
C TRP A 152 -4.20 -24.91 8.20
N GLU A 153 -4.62 -23.71 7.83
CA GLU A 153 -5.12 -22.72 8.78
C GLU A 153 -6.48 -23.13 9.38
N LYS A 154 -7.29 -23.89 8.63
CA LYS A 154 -8.58 -24.39 9.12
C LYS A 154 -8.46 -25.63 10.01
N ARG A 155 -7.47 -26.51 9.80
CA ARG A 155 -7.39 -27.83 10.46
C ARG A 155 -6.13 -28.06 11.30
N GLY A 156 -5.03 -27.40 10.99
CA GLY A 156 -3.71 -27.66 11.54
C GLY A 156 -3.19 -26.57 12.50
N ALA A 157 -3.62 -25.32 12.36
CA ALA A 157 -3.13 -24.22 13.20
C ALA A 157 -3.80 -24.22 14.59
N LYS A 158 -2.99 -24.33 15.66
CA LYS A 158 -3.46 -24.14 17.05
C LYS A 158 -3.78 -22.68 17.35
N ASN A 159 -3.02 -21.74 16.78
CA ASN A 159 -3.26 -20.31 16.81
C ASN A 159 -3.35 -19.79 15.36
N PRO A 160 -4.55 -19.71 14.76
CA PRO A 160 -4.69 -19.32 13.37
C PRO A 160 -4.27 -17.87 13.16
N LEU A 161 -3.50 -17.62 12.09
CA LEU A 161 -3.00 -16.30 11.72
C LEU A 161 -4.15 -15.38 11.24
N VAL A 162 -5.16 -16.00 10.62
CA VAL A 162 -6.41 -15.40 10.16
C VAL A 162 -7.57 -16.08 10.89
N PRO A 163 -8.11 -15.48 11.96
CA PRO A 163 -9.27 -16.04 12.63
C PRO A 163 -10.52 -15.94 11.73
N PHE A 164 -10.88 -17.05 11.07
CA PHE A 164 -12.00 -17.12 10.14
C PHE A 164 -13.36 -16.72 10.74
N HIS A 165 -13.52 -16.83 12.07
CA HIS A 165 -14.73 -16.36 12.75
C HIS A 165 -14.89 -14.83 12.68
N LEU A 166 -13.78 -14.07 12.74
CA LEU A 166 -13.76 -12.61 12.61
C LEU A 166 -13.98 -12.18 11.16
N LEU A 167 -13.50 -12.95 10.18
CA LEU A 167 -13.77 -12.70 8.75
C LEU A 167 -15.23 -12.89 8.35
N ARG A 168 -16.04 -13.56 9.16
CA ARG A 168 -17.47 -13.76 8.88
C ARG A 168 -18.27 -12.46 9.04
N ASP A 169 -17.79 -11.51 9.85
CA ASP A 169 -18.46 -10.22 9.99
C ASP A 169 -18.29 -9.39 8.70
N ARG A 170 -19.43 -8.91 8.20
CA ARG A 170 -19.50 -8.00 7.06
C ARG A 170 -18.69 -6.73 7.25
N GLY A 171 -18.60 -6.21 8.48
CA GLY A 171 -17.76 -5.05 8.77
C GLY A 171 -16.27 -5.30 8.50
N VAL A 172 -15.79 -6.52 8.78
CA VAL A 172 -14.38 -6.89 8.72
C VAL A 172 -13.95 -7.22 7.28
N TRP A 173 -14.61 -8.17 6.62
CA TRP A 173 -14.15 -8.60 5.29
C TRP A 173 -14.30 -7.50 4.22
N SER A 174 -15.33 -6.65 4.31
CA SER A 174 -15.50 -5.52 3.39
C SER A 174 -14.40 -4.47 3.57
N ALA A 175 -14.02 -4.15 4.81
CA ALA A 175 -12.93 -3.22 5.10
C ALA A 175 -11.57 -3.75 4.62
N LEU A 176 -11.30 -5.05 4.79
CA LEU A 176 -10.09 -5.70 4.27
C LEU A 176 -10.04 -5.69 2.74
N ALA A 177 -11.16 -6.00 2.08
CA ALA A 177 -11.27 -5.97 0.62
C ALA A 177 -11.05 -4.55 0.06
N VAL A 178 -11.68 -3.53 0.67
CA VAL A 178 -11.46 -2.12 0.30
C VAL A 178 -9.98 -1.75 0.45
N ARG A 179 -9.35 -2.10 1.58
CA ARG A 179 -7.93 -1.79 1.82
C ARG A 179 -6.99 -2.44 0.81
N SER A 180 -7.24 -3.70 0.45
CA SER A 180 -6.44 -4.42 -0.54
C SER A 180 -6.64 -3.83 -1.94
N MET A 181 -7.89 -3.60 -2.37
CA MET A 181 -8.19 -3.09 -3.72
C MET A 181 -7.65 -1.67 -3.95
N LEU A 182 -7.73 -0.83 -2.92
CA LEU A 182 -7.13 0.50 -2.88
C LEU A 182 -5.63 0.45 -3.15
N ASN A 183 -4.89 -0.39 -2.41
CA ASN A 183 -3.45 -0.50 -2.61
C ASN A 183 -3.11 -1.12 -3.95
N PHE A 184 -3.89 -2.10 -4.38
CA PHE A 184 -3.76 -2.67 -5.71
C PHE A 184 -3.85 -1.56 -6.77
N ALA A 185 -4.93 -0.77 -6.78
CA ALA A 185 -5.12 0.31 -7.74
C ALA A 185 -4.02 1.39 -7.64
N TRP A 186 -3.64 1.81 -6.43
CA TRP A 186 -2.57 2.80 -6.21
C TRP A 186 -1.22 2.31 -6.74
N TYR A 187 -0.78 1.11 -6.36
CA TYR A 187 0.51 0.56 -6.80
C TYR A 187 0.52 0.23 -8.30
N THR A 188 -0.64 -0.08 -8.89
CA THR A 188 -0.74 -0.30 -10.35
C THR A 188 -0.31 0.96 -11.12
N GLN A 189 -0.70 2.13 -10.62
CA GLN A 189 -0.38 3.42 -11.25
C GLN A 189 0.94 4.03 -10.75
N GLY A 190 1.24 3.91 -9.46
CA GLY A 190 2.34 4.59 -8.79
C GLY A 190 3.73 4.01 -9.07
N ASN A 191 3.84 2.71 -9.36
CA ASN A 191 5.15 2.05 -9.49
C ASN A 191 6.02 2.62 -10.62
N TYR A 192 5.41 2.98 -11.74
CA TYR A 192 6.13 3.54 -12.90
C TYR A 192 5.91 5.04 -13.09
N LEU A 193 5.15 5.67 -12.20
CA LEU A 193 4.77 7.07 -12.30
C LEU A 193 5.99 7.99 -12.31
N PHE A 194 7.03 7.70 -11.52
CA PHE A 194 8.28 8.46 -11.54
C PHE A 194 8.90 8.50 -12.94
N THR A 195 9.05 7.32 -13.55
CA THR A 195 9.64 7.16 -14.88
C THR A 195 8.80 7.87 -15.93
N VAL A 196 7.46 7.75 -15.85
CA VAL A 196 6.55 8.42 -16.77
C VAL A 196 6.61 9.94 -16.62
N LEU A 197 6.67 10.49 -15.40
CA LEU A 197 6.79 11.93 -15.16
C LEU A 197 8.08 12.51 -15.75
N VAL A 198 9.20 11.81 -15.62
CA VAL A 198 10.49 12.27 -16.16
C VAL A 198 10.54 12.09 -17.69
N VAL A 199 10.13 10.94 -18.22
CA VAL A 199 10.31 10.61 -19.64
C VAL A 199 9.19 11.18 -20.52
N ALA A 200 7.93 10.99 -20.13
CA ALA A 200 6.77 11.34 -20.96
C ALA A 200 6.28 12.79 -20.75
N PHE A 201 6.37 13.32 -19.53
CA PHE A 201 5.94 14.68 -19.20
C PHE A 201 7.09 15.70 -19.16
N ASP A 202 8.33 15.21 -19.23
CA ASP A 202 9.55 16.02 -19.25
C ASP A 202 9.66 16.93 -18.00
N PHE A 203 9.33 16.38 -16.83
CA PHE A 203 9.56 17.04 -15.55
C PHE A 203 11.01 16.85 -15.09
N SER A 204 11.56 17.84 -14.40
CA SER A 204 12.82 17.68 -13.66
C SER A 204 12.68 16.61 -12.58
N VAL A 205 13.79 15.96 -12.20
CA VAL A 205 13.79 14.95 -11.13
C VAL A 205 13.26 15.52 -9.81
N GLU A 206 13.57 16.78 -9.50
CA GLU A 206 13.02 17.51 -8.35
C GLU A 206 11.49 17.59 -8.41
N SER A 207 10.95 18.01 -9.56
CA SER A 207 9.50 18.18 -9.75
C SER A 207 8.78 16.84 -9.74
N ALA A 208 9.32 15.83 -10.41
CA ALA A 208 8.76 14.48 -10.42
C ALA A 208 8.71 13.87 -9.00
N THR A 209 9.78 14.04 -8.22
CA THR A 209 9.84 13.57 -6.82
C THR A 209 8.81 14.28 -5.93
N ARG A 210 8.61 15.59 -6.13
CA ARG A 210 7.57 16.35 -5.42
C ARG A 210 6.16 15.90 -5.80
N ILE A 211 5.89 15.69 -7.09
CA ILE A 211 4.58 15.26 -7.58
C ILE A 211 4.19 13.89 -7.01
N LEU A 212 5.13 12.95 -6.92
CA LEU A 212 4.88 11.66 -6.23
C LEU A 212 4.51 11.85 -4.77
N SER A 213 5.15 12.80 -4.11
CA SER A 213 4.92 13.10 -2.70
C SER A 213 3.60 13.85 -2.47
N PHE A 214 3.01 14.48 -3.50
CA PHE A 214 1.70 15.14 -3.40
C PHE A 214 0.60 14.19 -2.96
N PHE A 215 0.63 12.93 -3.38
CA PHE A 215 -0.33 11.93 -2.90
C PHE A 215 -0.35 11.85 -1.37
N SER A 216 0.82 11.72 -0.75
CA SER A 216 0.96 11.67 0.71
C SER A 216 0.62 13.01 1.37
N PHE A 217 1.07 14.13 0.79
CA PHE A 217 0.80 15.48 1.31
C PHE A 217 -0.70 15.79 1.40
N PHE A 218 -1.40 15.68 0.26
CA PHE A 218 -2.83 15.93 0.19
C PHE A 218 -3.62 14.84 0.92
N GLY A 219 -3.10 13.61 1.00
CA GLY A 219 -3.67 12.54 1.82
C GLY A 219 -3.66 12.85 3.32
N VAL A 220 -2.59 13.44 3.84
CA VAL A 220 -2.54 13.85 5.25
C VAL A 220 -3.46 15.05 5.50
N LEU A 221 -3.43 16.07 4.64
CA LEU A 221 -4.31 17.24 4.79
C LEU A 221 -5.80 16.89 4.73
N SER A 222 -6.21 16.15 3.69
CA SER A 222 -7.59 15.69 3.54
C SER A 222 -7.98 14.74 4.66
N GLY A 223 -7.07 13.88 5.09
CA GLY A 223 -7.28 12.96 6.19
C GLY A 223 -7.47 13.63 7.55
N MET A 224 -6.68 14.67 7.85
CA MET A 224 -6.89 15.49 9.05
C MET A 224 -8.24 16.19 9.01
N ALA A 225 -8.61 16.79 7.87
CA ALA A 225 -9.92 17.40 7.69
C ALA A 225 -11.05 16.38 7.84
N ALA A 226 -10.90 15.20 7.23
CA ALA A 226 -11.84 14.09 7.34
C ALA A 226 -11.96 13.61 8.79
N GLY A 227 -10.86 13.54 9.55
CA GLY A 227 -10.86 13.20 10.96
C GLY A 227 -11.69 14.16 11.81
N LEU A 228 -11.60 15.48 11.56
CA LEU A 228 -12.44 16.48 12.22
C LEU A 228 -13.92 16.35 11.85
N VAL A 229 -14.21 16.04 10.57
CA VAL A 229 -15.58 15.80 10.11
C VAL A 229 -16.15 14.53 10.73
N ILE A 230 -15.37 13.45 10.82
CA ILE A 230 -15.73 12.18 11.46
C ILE A 230 -16.02 12.39 12.94
N PHE A 231 -15.25 13.23 13.61
CA PHE A 231 -15.47 13.57 15.02
C PHE A 231 -16.89 14.12 15.25
N LYS A 232 -17.43 14.91 14.32
CA LYS A 232 -18.80 15.45 14.37
C LYS A 232 -19.86 14.47 13.84
N ILE A 233 -19.64 13.87 12.68
CA ILE A 233 -20.65 13.06 11.97
C ILE A 233 -20.81 11.66 12.59
N ARG A 234 -19.75 11.13 13.24
CA ARG A 234 -19.70 9.82 13.91
C ARG A 234 -20.09 8.63 13.00
N ARG A 235 -20.12 8.82 11.68
CA ARG A 235 -20.42 7.80 10.66
C ARG A 235 -19.33 7.78 9.59
N LEU A 236 -18.70 6.62 9.39
CA LEU A 236 -17.55 6.45 8.51
C LEU A 236 -17.95 6.10 7.07
N LYS A 237 -19.09 5.42 6.88
CA LYS A 237 -19.49 4.84 5.59
C LYS A 237 -19.57 5.87 4.46
N PHE A 238 -20.21 7.01 4.69
CA PHE A 238 -20.41 8.02 3.66
C PHE A 238 -19.08 8.64 3.19
N ILE A 239 -18.12 8.78 4.12
CA ILE A 239 -16.81 9.38 3.83
C ILE A 239 -15.95 8.38 3.05
N ILE A 240 -15.98 7.10 3.42
CA ILE A 240 -15.27 6.04 2.70
C ILE A 240 -15.81 5.91 1.27
N VAL A 241 -17.14 5.82 1.11
CA VAL A 241 -17.76 5.73 -0.23
C VAL A 241 -17.46 6.96 -1.08
N GLY A 242 -17.60 8.16 -0.50
CA GLY A 242 -17.25 9.42 -1.18
C GLY A 242 -15.78 9.45 -1.63
N GLY A 243 -14.87 9.00 -0.77
CA GLY A 243 -13.45 8.85 -1.11
C GLY A 243 -13.21 7.85 -2.24
N THR A 244 -13.90 6.70 -2.26
CA THR A 244 -13.75 5.71 -3.34
C THR A 244 -14.26 6.22 -4.68
N CYS A 245 -15.36 6.97 -4.71
CA CYS A 245 -15.86 7.62 -5.92
C CYS A 245 -14.87 8.70 -6.40
N LEU A 246 -14.33 9.50 -5.49
CA LEU A 246 -13.33 10.52 -5.81
C LEU A 246 -12.06 9.87 -6.40
N PHE A 247 -11.63 8.73 -5.85
CA PHE A 247 -10.51 7.96 -6.37
C PHE A 247 -10.74 7.50 -7.82
N MET A 248 -11.94 6.98 -8.13
CA MET A 248 -12.32 6.60 -9.49
C MET A 248 -12.32 7.80 -10.46
N LEU A 249 -12.80 8.97 -10.01
CA LEU A 249 -12.73 10.21 -10.79
C LEU A 249 -11.28 10.64 -11.07
N ALA A 250 -10.38 10.45 -10.11
CA ALA A 250 -8.96 10.73 -10.27
C ALA A 250 -8.32 9.86 -11.36
N PHE A 251 -8.66 8.57 -11.39
CA PHE A 251 -8.25 7.68 -12.48
C PHE A 251 -8.85 8.10 -13.82
N GLY A 252 -10.09 8.60 -13.84
CA GLY A 252 -10.70 9.17 -15.05
C GLY A 252 -9.93 10.35 -15.61
N LEU A 253 -9.49 11.26 -14.75
CA LEU A 253 -8.63 12.38 -15.14
C LEU A 253 -7.27 11.92 -15.67
N LEU A 254 -6.66 10.91 -15.04
CA LEU A 254 -5.40 10.32 -15.54
C LEU A 254 -5.55 9.66 -16.92
N ILE A 255 -6.72 9.07 -17.23
CA ILE A 255 -6.98 8.47 -18.54
C ILE A 255 -7.26 9.53 -19.61
N LEU A 256 -7.88 10.65 -19.23
CA LEU A 256 -8.14 11.79 -20.12
C LEU A 256 -6.85 12.54 -20.46
N HIS A 257 -5.89 12.57 -19.54
CA HIS A 257 -4.56 13.16 -19.73
C HIS A 257 -3.44 12.12 -19.58
N PRO A 258 -3.37 11.12 -20.48
CA PRO A 258 -2.47 9.97 -20.34
C PRO A 258 -0.98 10.32 -20.51
N GLY A 259 -0.67 11.43 -21.18
CA GLY A 259 0.70 11.90 -21.34
C GLY A 259 0.87 12.87 -22.51
N GLY A 260 1.86 13.75 -22.37
CA GLY A 260 2.25 14.76 -23.35
C GLY A 260 3.09 15.86 -22.68
N ALA A 261 4.04 16.44 -23.41
CA ALA A 261 4.83 17.57 -22.91
C ALA A 261 4.06 18.92 -22.92
N SER A 262 2.77 18.90 -23.30
CA SER A 262 1.92 20.08 -23.29
C SER A 262 1.55 20.50 -21.86
N GLU A 263 1.41 21.80 -21.64
CA GLU A 263 1.06 22.36 -20.32
C GLU A 263 -0.27 21.82 -19.77
N ALA A 264 -1.24 21.55 -20.66
CA ALA A 264 -2.52 20.95 -20.28
C ALA A 264 -2.35 19.54 -19.70
N SER A 265 -1.45 18.72 -20.27
CA SER A 265 -1.20 17.38 -19.77
C SER A 265 -0.43 17.40 -18.45
N ARG A 266 0.56 18.30 -18.32
CA ARG A 266 1.30 18.54 -17.07
C ARG A 266 0.39 19.00 -15.92
N THR A 267 -0.53 19.90 -16.19
CA THR A 267 -1.50 20.37 -15.18
C THR A 267 -2.50 19.28 -14.83
N GLY A 268 -2.96 18.50 -15.82
CA GLY A 268 -3.86 17.37 -15.62
C GLY A 268 -3.30 16.29 -14.70
N ILE A 269 -2.03 15.90 -14.87
CA ILE A 269 -1.41 14.89 -13.99
C ILE A 269 -1.20 15.40 -12.56
N ILE A 270 -0.83 16.68 -12.39
CA ILE A 270 -0.72 17.30 -11.07
C ILE A 270 -2.09 17.31 -10.38
N GLY A 271 -3.13 17.78 -11.07
CA GLY A 271 -4.50 17.81 -10.54
C GLY A 271 -5.02 16.42 -10.18
N ALA A 272 -4.72 15.42 -11.01
CA ALA A 272 -5.11 14.04 -10.72
C ALA A 272 -4.35 13.44 -9.53
N GLN A 273 -3.06 13.76 -9.34
CA GLN A 273 -2.30 13.34 -8.15
C GLN A 273 -2.79 14.01 -6.86
N VAL A 274 -3.16 15.29 -6.93
CA VAL A 274 -3.81 16.00 -5.82
C VAL A 274 -5.12 15.29 -5.46
N LEU A 275 -5.95 14.97 -6.46
CA LEU A 275 -7.25 14.35 -6.26
C LEU A 275 -7.13 12.90 -5.75
N LEU A 276 -6.15 12.14 -6.24
CA LEU A 276 -5.78 10.82 -5.69
C LEU A 276 -5.34 10.92 -4.23
N GLY A 277 -4.52 11.92 -3.89
CA GLY A 277 -4.10 12.17 -2.52
C GLY A 277 -5.28 12.49 -1.60
N VAL A 278 -6.13 13.43 -2.02
CA VAL A 278 -7.36 13.78 -1.28
C VAL A 278 -8.26 12.56 -1.06
N ALA A 279 -8.46 11.76 -2.10
CA ALA A 279 -9.23 10.52 -2.00
C ALA A 279 -8.57 9.53 -1.03
N GLY A 280 -7.24 9.33 -1.13
CA GLY A 280 -6.44 8.47 -0.24
C GLY A 280 -6.63 8.79 1.24
N GLY A 281 -6.66 10.08 1.58
CA GLY A 281 -6.91 10.54 2.95
C GLY A 281 -8.33 10.29 3.43
N LEU A 282 -9.34 10.30 2.54
CA LEU A 282 -10.75 10.14 2.94
C LEU A 282 -11.14 8.70 3.27
N PHE A 283 -10.41 7.68 2.82
CA PHE A 283 -10.79 6.28 3.10
C PHE A 283 -9.73 5.45 3.85
N ALA A 284 -8.43 5.77 3.81
CA ALA A 284 -7.42 4.86 4.38
C ALA A 284 -7.59 4.68 5.90
N TYR A 285 -7.42 5.76 6.66
CA TYR A 285 -7.57 5.71 8.13
C TYR A 285 -9.03 5.54 8.58
N PRO A 286 -10.05 6.09 7.89
CA PRO A 286 -11.45 5.81 8.22
C PRO A 286 -11.81 4.34 8.08
N THR A 287 -11.30 3.63 7.07
CA THR A 287 -11.53 2.18 6.92
C THR A 287 -10.82 1.40 8.02
N GLN A 288 -9.62 1.83 8.42
CA GLN A 288 -8.91 1.26 9.55
C GLN A 288 -9.65 1.45 10.88
N ALA A 289 -10.17 2.65 11.14
CA ALA A 289 -11.01 2.89 12.31
C ALA A 289 -12.31 2.07 12.25
N SER A 290 -12.88 1.84 11.07
CA SER A 290 -14.09 1.03 10.91
C SER A 290 -13.86 -0.44 11.27
N ILE A 291 -12.75 -1.06 10.83
CA ILE A 291 -12.45 -2.45 11.19
C ILE A 291 -12.12 -2.58 12.68
N GLN A 292 -11.47 -1.58 13.27
CA GLN A 292 -11.21 -1.54 14.70
C GLN A 292 -12.47 -1.27 15.53
N ALA A 293 -13.48 -0.61 14.97
CA ALA A 293 -14.77 -0.37 15.63
C ALA A 293 -15.59 -1.66 15.77
N SER A 294 -15.49 -2.55 14.78
CA SER A 294 -16.11 -3.88 14.80
C SER A 294 -15.29 -4.92 15.60
N ALA A 295 -14.16 -4.51 16.20
CA ALA A 295 -13.31 -5.38 16.99
C ALA A 295 -13.64 -5.27 18.49
N SER A 296 -13.66 -6.41 19.18
CA SER A 296 -13.54 -6.41 20.64
C SER A 296 -12.12 -5.99 21.08
N ARG A 297 -11.97 -5.56 22.34
CA ARG A 297 -10.66 -5.18 22.93
C ARG A 297 -9.59 -6.25 22.71
N GLU A 298 -9.97 -7.52 22.83
CA GLU A 298 -9.06 -8.66 22.71
C GLU A 298 -8.62 -8.91 21.25
N HIS A 299 -9.46 -8.59 20.27
CA HIS A 299 -9.18 -8.86 18.85
C HIS A 299 -8.72 -7.63 18.05
N MET A 300 -8.68 -6.45 18.66
CA MET A 300 -8.29 -5.20 18.00
C MET A 300 -6.87 -5.25 17.41
N ALA A 301 -5.91 -5.84 18.13
CA ALA A 301 -4.54 -6.00 17.66
C ALA A 301 -4.47 -6.96 16.45
N ILE A 302 -5.20 -8.08 16.51
CA ILE A 302 -5.25 -9.08 15.44
C ILE A 302 -5.87 -8.48 14.18
N LEU A 303 -7.00 -7.78 14.30
CA LEU A 303 -7.66 -7.13 13.16
C LEU A 303 -6.85 -6.00 12.55
N THR A 304 -6.11 -5.25 13.38
CA THR A 304 -5.18 -4.22 12.88
C THR A 304 -4.02 -4.86 12.13
N GLY A 305 -3.45 -5.94 12.67
CA GLY A 305 -2.43 -6.73 11.97
C GLY A 305 -2.95 -7.26 10.63
N LEU A 306 -4.14 -7.84 10.61
CA LEU A 306 -4.78 -8.34 9.40
C LEU A 306 -5.00 -7.23 8.36
N TYR A 307 -5.43 -6.05 8.79
CA TYR A 307 -5.60 -4.88 7.94
C TYR A 307 -4.28 -4.43 7.27
N LEU A 308 -3.18 -4.41 8.03
CA LEU A 308 -1.84 -4.09 7.51
C LEU A 308 -1.27 -5.22 6.61
N SER A 309 -1.61 -6.47 6.89
CA SER A 309 -1.26 -7.60 6.03
C SER A 309 -1.96 -7.50 4.67
N PHE A 310 -3.27 -7.23 4.64
CA PHE A 310 -4.04 -7.04 3.41
C PHE A 310 -3.61 -5.80 2.61
N TYR A 311 -3.10 -4.77 3.30
CA TYR A 311 -2.40 -3.65 2.65
C TYR A 311 -1.22 -4.16 1.80
N ASN A 312 -0.31 -4.95 2.38
CA ASN A 312 0.86 -5.47 1.68
C ASN A 312 0.48 -6.42 0.53
N VAL A 313 -0.56 -7.23 0.72
CA VAL A 313 -1.09 -8.12 -0.32
C VAL A 313 -1.56 -7.31 -1.54
N GLY A 314 -2.37 -6.25 -1.31
CA GLY A 314 -2.80 -5.34 -2.38
C GLY A 314 -1.63 -4.70 -3.11
N SER A 315 -0.62 -4.22 -2.37
CA SER A 315 0.58 -3.61 -2.94
C SER A 315 1.40 -4.58 -3.79
N ALA A 316 1.52 -5.84 -3.36
CA ALA A 316 2.21 -6.88 -4.11
C ALA A 316 1.52 -7.13 -5.45
N PHE A 317 0.19 -7.33 -5.44
CA PHE A 317 -0.58 -7.54 -6.66
C PHE A 317 -0.53 -6.34 -7.61
N GLY A 318 -0.63 -5.10 -7.09
CA GLY A 318 -0.50 -3.89 -7.90
C GLY A 318 0.88 -3.75 -8.54
N THR A 319 1.94 -4.08 -7.80
CA THR A 319 3.31 -4.09 -8.33
C THR A 319 3.48 -5.11 -9.43
N CYS A 320 2.98 -6.31 -9.22
CA CYS A 320 3.05 -7.36 -10.21
C CYS A 320 2.25 -7.04 -11.49
N LEU A 321 1.03 -6.52 -11.36
CA LEU A 321 0.21 -6.14 -12.51
C LEU A 321 0.86 -4.98 -13.28
N SER A 322 1.36 -3.98 -12.56
CA SER A 322 2.06 -2.85 -13.20
C SER A 322 3.29 -3.32 -13.95
N GLY A 323 4.08 -4.23 -13.36
CA GLY A 323 5.28 -4.76 -14.01
C GLY A 323 4.94 -5.63 -15.21
N ALA A 324 3.92 -6.47 -15.11
CA ALA A 324 3.44 -7.26 -16.25
C ALA A 324 3.01 -6.37 -17.42
N ILE A 325 2.18 -5.35 -17.18
CA ILE A 325 1.74 -4.40 -18.21
C ILE A 325 2.94 -3.66 -18.78
N TRP A 326 3.80 -3.10 -17.93
CA TRP A 326 4.96 -2.32 -18.35
C TRP A 326 5.89 -3.13 -19.24
N THR A 327 6.30 -4.31 -18.78
CA THR A 327 7.29 -5.14 -19.47
C THR A 327 6.71 -5.73 -20.78
N GLN A 328 5.43 -6.13 -20.81
CA GLN A 328 4.78 -6.68 -22.01
C GLN A 328 4.48 -5.64 -23.09
N THR A 329 4.09 -4.44 -22.69
CA THR A 329 3.59 -3.42 -23.63
C THR A 329 4.66 -2.43 -24.03
N LEU A 330 5.51 -1.97 -23.10
CA LEU A 330 6.43 -0.86 -23.35
C LEU A 330 7.42 -1.18 -24.48
N TYR A 331 8.07 -2.34 -24.44
CA TYR A 331 9.07 -2.69 -25.46
C TYR A 331 8.44 -2.79 -26.85
N GLY A 332 7.29 -3.47 -26.97
CA GLY A 332 6.57 -3.61 -28.23
C GLY A 332 6.08 -2.27 -28.78
N THR A 333 5.53 -1.40 -27.91
CA THR A 333 5.08 -0.06 -28.32
C THR A 333 6.25 0.84 -28.71
N LEU A 334 7.39 0.79 -27.99
CA LEU A 334 8.60 1.52 -28.34
C LEU A 334 9.14 1.07 -29.70
N GLN A 335 9.19 -0.24 -29.97
CA GLN A 335 9.67 -0.77 -31.24
C GLN A 335 8.77 -0.34 -32.41
N ALA A 336 7.45 -0.38 -32.23
CA ALA A 336 6.50 0.05 -33.25
C ALA A 336 6.59 1.56 -33.52
N ASN A 337 6.62 2.38 -32.46
CA ASN A 337 6.65 3.83 -32.60
C ASN A 337 8.01 4.36 -33.07
N LEU A 338 9.12 3.65 -32.83
CA LEU A 338 10.47 4.02 -33.31
C LEU A 338 10.85 3.35 -34.63
N ALA A 339 9.94 2.58 -35.26
CA ALA A 339 10.22 1.85 -36.51
C ALA A 339 10.60 2.76 -37.70
N PHE A 340 10.27 4.05 -37.63
CA PHE A 340 10.67 5.05 -38.62
C PHE A 340 12.17 5.40 -38.56
N GLN A 341 12.87 5.04 -37.47
CA GLN A 341 14.29 5.30 -37.29
C GLN A 341 15.14 4.09 -37.70
N PRO A 342 16.30 4.31 -38.35
CA PRO A 342 17.18 3.22 -38.78
C PRO A 342 17.88 2.48 -37.64
N ASN A 343 17.93 3.06 -36.43
CA ASN A 343 18.61 2.47 -35.29
C ASN A 343 17.70 1.49 -34.52
N ALA A 344 17.73 0.21 -34.90
CA ALA A 344 16.97 -0.86 -34.22
C ALA A 344 17.35 -1.07 -32.75
N THR A 345 18.53 -0.61 -32.32
CA THR A 345 18.99 -0.75 -30.92
C THR A 345 18.44 0.32 -29.98
N LEU A 346 17.87 1.41 -30.54
CA LEU A 346 17.41 2.56 -29.76
C LEU A 346 16.27 2.20 -28.80
N ALA A 347 15.30 1.39 -29.26
CA ALA A 347 14.19 0.93 -28.44
C ALA A 347 14.67 0.11 -27.23
N GLN A 348 15.69 -0.74 -27.42
CA GLN A 348 16.28 -1.51 -26.34
C GLN A 348 17.11 -0.64 -25.39
N ALA A 349 17.87 0.32 -25.91
CA ALA A 349 18.64 1.24 -25.08
C ALA A 349 17.75 2.13 -24.19
N ILE A 350 16.59 2.58 -24.71
CA ILE A 350 15.59 3.33 -23.95
C ILE A 350 14.91 2.43 -22.91
N TYR A 351 14.61 1.18 -23.25
CA TYR A 351 14.02 0.23 -22.32
C TYR A 351 14.96 -0.13 -21.16
N ASP A 352 16.24 -0.41 -21.47
CA ASP A 352 17.24 -0.80 -20.47
C ASP A 352 17.75 0.41 -19.64
N SER A 353 17.80 1.62 -20.24
CA SER A 353 18.37 2.82 -19.59
C SER A 353 17.65 4.13 -19.97
N PRO A 354 16.38 4.31 -19.56
CA PRO A 354 15.57 5.45 -19.99
C PRO A 354 16.16 6.79 -19.54
N PHE A 355 16.69 6.87 -18.31
CA PHE A 355 17.18 8.13 -17.73
C PHE A 355 18.48 8.66 -18.35
N SER A 356 19.28 7.82 -19.03
CA SER A 356 20.51 8.26 -19.71
C SER A 356 20.31 8.55 -21.19
N VAL A 357 19.36 7.87 -21.84
CA VAL A 357 19.15 7.98 -23.29
C VAL A 357 18.18 9.10 -23.64
N VAL A 358 17.09 9.24 -22.87
CA VAL A 358 16.00 10.19 -23.13
C VAL A 358 16.45 11.67 -23.10
N PRO A 359 17.34 12.12 -22.19
CA PRO A 359 17.84 13.50 -22.19
C PRO A 359 18.60 13.92 -23.46
N ASN A 360 19.13 12.96 -24.23
CA ASN A 360 19.84 13.26 -25.47
C ASN A 360 18.90 13.65 -26.63
N TYR A 361 17.58 13.47 -26.46
CA TYR A 361 16.57 13.78 -27.45
C TYR A 361 15.63 14.88 -26.93
N PRO A 362 15.75 16.12 -27.42
CA PRO A 362 14.93 17.23 -26.96
C PRO A 362 13.46 17.05 -27.32
N VAL A 363 12.59 17.64 -26.51
CA VAL A 363 11.13 17.67 -26.71
C VAL A 363 10.79 18.41 -28.00
N GLY A 364 9.87 17.85 -28.81
CA GLY A 364 9.48 18.37 -30.12
C GLY A 364 10.26 17.75 -31.30
N GLY A 365 11.21 16.85 -31.02
CA GLY A 365 11.79 15.97 -32.05
C GLY A 365 10.94 14.71 -32.24
N GLU A 366 10.86 14.20 -33.47
CA GLU A 366 10.06 13.01 -33.82
C GLU A 366 10.37 11.80 -32.93
N ILE A 367 11.65 11.60 -32.59
CA ILE A 367 12.09 10.51 -31.70
C ILE A 367 11.53 10.69 -30.28
N ARG A 368 11.58 11.92 -29.74
CA ARG A 368 11.08 12.19 -28.39
C ARG A 368 9.55 12.08 -28.34
N ASP A 369 8.86 12.51 -29.37
CA ASP A 369 7.39 12.40 -29.45
C ASP A 369 6.95 10.93 -29.55
N ALA A 370 7.67 10.10 -30.32
CA ALA A 370 7.44 8.65 -30.37
C ALA A 370 7.67 7.97 -29.01
N ILE A 371 8.69 8.41 -28.26
CA ILE A 371 8.92 7.93 -26.88
C ILE A 371 7.77 8.36 -25.98
N ILE A 372 7.38 9.65 -25.99
CA ILE A 372 6.29 10.18 -25.18
C ILE A 372 4.98 9.43 -25.47
N ALA A 373 4.67 9.19 -26.75
CA ALA A 373 3.48 8.44 -27.15
C ALA A 373 3.48 7.00 -26.60
N SER A 374 4.65 6.35 -26.61
CA SER A 374 4.81 5.00 -26.07
C SER A 374 4.55 4.95 -24.57
N TYR A 375 5.16 5.84 -23.80
CA TYR A 375 4.96 5.90 -22.34
C TYR A 375 3.54 6.36 -21.96
N SER A 376 2.96 7.30 -22.71
CA SER A 376 1.58 7.74 -22.53
C SER A 376 0.58 6.60 -22.74
N HIS A 377 0.81 5.76 -23.76
CA HIS A 377 -0.01 4.57 -23.99
C HIS A 377 0.05 3.58 -22.82
N VAL A 378 1.24 3.27 -22.32
CA VAL A 378 1.43 2.37 -21.18
C VAL A 378 0.79 2.95 -19.92
N GLN A 379 1.00 4.25 -19.65
CA GLN A 379 0.37 4.93 -18.52
C GLN A 379 -1.16 4.87 -18.60
N LYS A 380 -1.74 5.05 -19.80
CA LYS A 380 -3.18 4.91 -20.01
C LYS A 380 -3.67 3.51 -19.66
N LEU A 381 -2.97 2.46 -20.07
CA LEU A 381 -3.32 1.07 -19.74
C LEU A 381 -3.24 0.80 -18.23
N LEU A 382 -2.20 1.29 -17.55
CA LEU A 382 -2.07 1.19 -16.10
C LEU A 382 -3.23 1.89 -15.38
N CYS A 383 -3.61 3.08 -15.84
CA CYS A 383 -4.73 3.83 -15.27
C CYS A 383 -6.09 3.17 -15.55
N ILE A 384 -6.30 2.59 -16.74
CA ILE A 384 -7.51 1.82 -17.07
C ILE A 384 -7.62 0.59 -16.16
N ALA A 385 -6.54 -0.17 -15.99
CA ALA A 385 -6.50 -1.32 -15.09
C ALA A 385 -6.83 -0.90 -13.64
N GLY A 386 -6.24 0.20 -13.16
CA GLY A 386 -6.56 0.79 -11.85
C GLY A 386 -8.03 1.23 -11.72
N MET A 387 -8.61 1.82 -12.77
CA MET A 387 -10.03 2.19 -12.79
C MET A 387 -10.95 0.97 -12.72
N CYS A 388 -10.65 -0.10 -13.46
CA CYS A 388 -11.42 -1.35 -13.40
C CYS A 388 -11.43 -1.94 -11.98
N LEU A 389 -10.32 -1.82 -11.24
CA LEU A 389 -10.23 -2.24 -9.83
C LEU A 389 -11.03 -1.33 -8.87
N CYS A 390 -11.33 -0.08 -9.26
CA CYS A 390 -12.16 0.81 -8.45
C CYS A 390 -13.63 0.37 -8.41
N ILE A 391 -14.13 -0.32 -9.44
CA ILE A 391 -15.53 -0.80 -9.50
C ILE A 391 -15.84 -1.79 -8.36
N PRO A 392 -15.10 -2.91 -8.20
CA PRO A 392 -15.32 -3.81 -7.07
C PRO A 392 -15.00 -3.13 -5.73
N MET A 393 -14.04 -2.19 -5.69
CA MET A 393 -13.74 -1.40 -4.49
C MET A 393 -14.96 -0.61 -4.01
N ILE A 394 -15.70 0.06 -4.91
CA ILE A 394 -16.93 0.78 -4.57
C ILE A 394 -18.02 -0.21 -4.11
N GLY A 395 -18.13 -1.37 -4.76
CA GLY A 395 -19.05 -2.44 -4.33
C GLY A 395 -18.79 -2.90 -2.89
N PHE A 396 -17.52 -3.11 -2.53
CA PHE A 396 -17.14 -3.45 -1.16
C PHE A 396 -17.29 -2.27 -0.19
N ALA A 397 -17.02 -1.04 -0.63
CA ALA A 397 -17.26 0.17 0.17
C ALA A 397 -18.75 0.33 0.54
N LEU A 398 -19.66 0.00 -0.38
CA LEU A 398 -21.10 -0.02 -0.13
C LEU A 398 -21.52 -1.14 0.83
N ALA A 399 -20.77 -2.25 0.86
CA ALA A 399 -21.03 -3.37 1.76
C ALA A 399 -20.63 -3.08 3.23
N LEU A 400 -19.83 -2.03 3.50
CA LEU A 400 -19.48 -1.67 4.88
C LEU A 400 -20.72 -1.44 5.75
N ARG A 401 -20.66 -1.96 6.99
CA ARG A 401 -21.59 -1.59 8.07
C ARG A 401 -21.45 -0.10 8.35
N ASN A 402 -22.54 0.53 8.81
CA ASN A 402 -22.56 1.94 9.17
C ASN A 402 -22.74 2.12 10.69
N PRO A 403 -21.84 1.58 11.53
CA PRO A 403 -21.98 1.71 12.97
C PRO A 403 -21.76 3.18 13.36
N ARG A 404 -22.51 3.66 14.34
CA ARG A 404 -22.23 4.98 14.95
C ARG A 404 -21.01 4.82 15.87
N LEU A 405 -19.99 5.65 15.71
CA LEU A 405 -18.82 5.62 16.59
C LEU A 405 -19.22 6.01 18.02
N SER A 406 -18.92 5.15 18.99
CA SER A 406 -19.19 5.40 20.42
C SER A 406 -18.28 6.51 20.99
N GLU A 407 -18.67 7.08 22.13
CA GLU A 407 -17.80 7.98 22.94
C GLU A 407 -16.70 7.21 23.66
N GLU A 408 -16.93 5.92 23.86
CA GLU A 408 -16.06 5.02 24.59
C GLU A 408 -14.93 4.46 23.70
N GLN A 409 -13.94 3.85 24.33
CA GLN A 409 -12.80 3.21 23.66
C GLN A 409 -13.19 1.97 22.85
N VAL A 410 -14.36 1.38 23.13
CA VAL A 410 -14.92 0.18 22.50
C VAL A 410 -16.37 0.49 22.12
N GLN A 411 -16.87 -0.08 21.02
CA GLN A 411 -18.30 -0.01 20.72
C GLN A 411 -19.04 -1.04 21.58
N PRO A 412 -20.10 -0.65 22.32
CA PRO A 412 -20.88 -1.60 23.12
C PRO A 412 -21.54 -2.69 22.26
N GLU A 413 -21.82 -2.39 20.99
CA GLU A 413 -22.34 -3.34 19.99
C GLU A 413 -21.34 -4.48 19.67
N ALA A 414 -20.04 -4.27 19.86
CA ALA A 414 -19.01 -5.32 19.67
C ALA A 414 -18.90 -6.25 20.89
N GLU A 415 -19.41 -5.85 22.06
CA GLU A 415 -19.47 -6.69 23.27
C GLU A 415 -20.71 -7.59 23.28
N THR A 416 -21.84 -7.14 22.70
CA THR A 416 -23.09 -7.93 22.63
C THR A 416 -23.01 -9.12 21.66
N ASP A 417 -22.27 -9.01 20.55
CA ASP A 417 -22.14 -10.11 19.56
C ASP A 417 -21.34 -11.32 20.10
N ILE A 418 -20.69 -11.20 21.26
CA ILE A 418 -19.87 -12.27 21.89
C ILE A 418 -20.63 -12.98 23.03
N ASN A 419 -21.71 -12.41 23.55
CA ASN A 419 -22.40 -12.97 24.71
C ASN A 419 -23.69 -13.71 24.32
N PRO A 420 -23.67 -15.04 24.07
CA PRO A 420 -24.87 -15.80 23.71
C PRO A 420 -25.96 -15.80 24.79
N GLU A 421 -25.66 -15.37 26.03
CA GLU A 421 -26.65 -15.27 27.12
C GLU A 421 -27.66 -14.12 26.97
N SER A 422 -27.41 -13.13 26.09
CA SER A 422 -28.38 -12.05 25.88
C SER A 422 -29.60 -12.49 25.06
N TRP A 423 -29.51 -13.60 24.31
CA TRP A 423 -30.64 -14.16 23.56
C TRP A 423 -31.69 -14.81 24.47
N SER A 424 -31.35 -15.16 25.71
CA SER A 424 -32.26 -15.80 26.66
C SER A 424 -33.02 -14.84 27.58
N ARG A 425 -32.82 -13.52 27.45
CA ARG A 425 -33.56 -12.53 28.26
C ARG A 425 -34.74 -11.87 27.53
N ASP A 426 -34.88 -12.10 26.23
CA ASP A 426 -35.94 -11.53 25.40
C ASP A 426 -36.90 -12.60 24.81
N LEU A 427 -37.07 -13.75 25.50
CA LEU A 427 -38.12 -14.73 25.21
C LEU A 427 -39.04 -14.92 26.43
#